data_AF-A0A417APA4-F1
#
_entry.id   AF-A0A417APA4-F1
#
_cell.length_a   1.000
_cell.length_b   1.000
_cell.length_c   1.000
_cell.angle_alpha   90.00
_cell.angle_beta   90.00
_cell.angle_gamma   90.00
#
_symmetry.space_group_name_H-M   'P 1'
#
loop_
_entity.id
_entity.type
_entity.pdbx_description
1 polymer ?
#
loop_
_entity_poly.entity_id
_entity_poly.type
_entity_poly.pdbx_seq_one_letter_code
_entity_poly.pdbx_strand_id
1 'polypeptide(L)'
;MKDLNDEGEKMGEGNWNESDLWQWEADENGLQTEPELQNAVQSPKQIRKTCRREVRRVCNVLGWALAFFSVMAVLVSILLEVAGNVWADGGVISTFLNWMVNAAWYEDGGSTLVIYALVLPFVFLILRLVPEERAEKMKISFLQFCMFFILAQGFGTIFNLLGNAINDAVAASSGGDASAMNPVNEMLDSLSPVMILYVGFLGPIIEEYIFRWKLLNRLRRFGDKAAITYTALMFGLMHGNVTQFLYAAVIGVVLGYVAVKTGRMRYNCLLHILINSWSLVIAMLGTQDTLLPLFITFLMTGFMGCTIIGAFVLLIFNFRKIWLSDGAIPEGVKFRNICGAMYGNLGTVAFILVSLITMAFFLSR
;
A
#
# COMPACT_ATOMS: atom_id res chain seq x y z
N MET A 1 47.07 -13.40 0.98
CA MET A 1 46.80 -14.77 0.49
C MET A 1 47.99 -15.72 0.66
N LYS A 2 49.24 -15.26 0.73
CA LYS A 2 50.39 -16.14 1.02
C LYS A 2 50.62 -16.34 2.53
N ASP A 3 50.28 -15.35 3.34
CA ASP A 3 50.51 -15.39 4.81
C ASP A 3 49.39 -16.10 5.59
N LEU A 4 48.27 -16.47 4.95
CA LEU A 4 47.15 -17.19 5.60
C LEU A 4 47.36 -18.72 5.65
N ASN A 5 48.26 -19.26 4.83
CA ASN A 5 48.52 -20.70 4.81
C ASN A 5 49.50 -21.13 5.91
N ASP A 6 50.39 -20.25 6.36
CA ASP A 6 51.42 -20.58 7.35
C ASP A 6 50.88 -20.58 8.80
N GLU A 7 49.78 -19.87 9.07
CA GLU A 7 49.11 -19.90 10.39
C GLU A 7 48.13 -21.07 10.53
N GLY A 8 47.63 -21.60 9.41
CA GLY A 8 46.80 -22.81 9.38
C GLY A 8 47.53 -24.08 9.84
N GLU A 9 48.86 -24.12 9.78
CA GLU A 9 49.65 -25.27 10.24
C GLU A 9 49.78 -25.36 11.78
N LYS A 10 49.54 -24.27 12.52
CA LYS A 10 49.59 -24.27 14.00
C LYS A 10 48.27 -24.71 14.65
N MET A 11 47.17 -24.68 13.90
CA MET A 11 45.84 -25.05 14.37
C MET A 11 45.43 -26.36 13.70
N GLY A 12 45.66 -27.48 14.40
CA GLY A 12 45.48 -28.84 13.87
C GLY A 12 44.25 -29.05 12.96
N GLU A 13 44.44 -29.92 11.96
CA GLU A 13 43.56 -30.21 10.81
C GLU A 13 42.05 -30.11 11.12
N GLY A 14 41.53 -28.89 11.05
CA GLY A 14 40.12 -28.54 11.15
C GLY A 14 39.73 -27.73 9.94
N ASN A 15 38.55 -27.98 9.38
CA ASN A 15 38.04 -27.26 8.22
C ASN A 15 37.50 -25.89 8.67
N TRP A 16 38.41 -24.96 8.97
CA TRP A 16 38.10 -23.62 9.46
C TRP A 16 37.61 -22.74 8.32
N ASN A 17 36.49 -22.04 8.53
CA ASN A 17 36.02 -21.02 7.59
C ASN A 17 36.54 -19.63 8.01
N GLU A 18 36.45 -18.64 7.12
CA GLU A 18 36.92 -17.27 7.41
C GLU A 18 36.37 -16.72 8.73
N SER A 19 35.11 -16.99 9.09
CA SER A 19 34.55 -16.48 10.34
C SER A 19 35.17 -17.10 11.59
N ASP A 20 35.66 -18.33 11.51
CA ASP A 20 36.34 -18.96 12.64
C ASP A 20 37.75 -18.37 12.84
N LEU A 21 38.43 -18.01 11.75
CA LEU A 21 39.73 -17.32 11.78
C LEU A 21 39.61 -15.93 12.41
N TRP A 22 38.61 -15.14 12.01
CA TRP A 22 38.34 -13.82 12.61
C TRP A 22 38.00 -13.90 14.10
N GLN A 23 37.28 -14.96 14.51
CA GLN A 23 36.92 -15.18 15.90
C GLN A 23 38.17 -15.54 16.74
N TRP A 24 39.02 -16.41 16.21
CA TRP A 24 40.27 -16.82 16.86
C TRP A 24 41.27 -15.65 16.99
N GLU A 25 41.43 -14.85 15.95
CA GLU A 25 42.33 -13.70 15.95
C GLU A 25 41.86 -12.60 16.94
N ALA A 26 40.54 -12.46 17.13
CA ALA A 26 39.98 -11.57 18.15
C ALA A 26 40.20 -12.10 19.59
N ASP A 27 40.18 -13.42 19.76
CA ASP A 27 40.41 -14.08 21.04
C ASP A 27 41.89 -14.04 21.45
N GLU A 28 42.83 -14.27 20.52
CA GLU A 28 44.29 -14.15 20.78
C GLU A 28 44.70 -12.73 21.16
N ASN A 29 44.10 -11.72 20.54
CA ASN A 29 44.45 -10.31 20.77
C ASN A 29 43.76 -9.71 22.01
N GLY A 30 43.00 -10.49 22.80
CA GLY A 30 42.37 -10.01 24.03
C GLY A 30 41.32 -8.92 23.83
N LEU A 31 40.79 -8.78 22.60
CA LEU A 31 39.88 -7.71 22.18
C LEU A 31 38.44 -7.86 22.70
N GLN A 32 38.16 -8.87 23.54
CA GLN A 32 36.83 -9.17 24.07
C GLN A 32 36.29 -8.16 25.08
N THR A 33 37.09 -7.19 25.55
CA THR A 33 36.74 -6.31 26.68
C THR A 33 36.13 -4.96 26.30
N GLU A 34 36.09 -4.60 25.01
CA GLU A 34 35.46 -3.35 24.55
C GLU A 34 34.08 -3.59 23.89
N PRO A 35 32.98 -3.01 24.42
CA PRO A 35 31.64 -3.10 23.83
C PRO A 35 31.55 -2.58 22.38
N GLU A 36 32.46 -1.67 22.01
CA GLU A 36 32.54 -1.07 20.67
C GLU A 36 33.07 -2.06 19.62
N LEU A 37 33.97 -2.97 20.00
CA LEU A 37 34.54 -4.01 19.12
C LEU A 37 33.65 -5.25 18.98
N GLN A 38 32.80 -5.58 19.96
CA GLN A 38 31.77 -6.62 19.81
C GLN A 38 30.75 -6.29 18.70
N ASN A 39 30.53 -5.01 18.40
CA ASN A 39 29.73 -4.60 17.25
C ASN A 39 30.50 -4.69 15.93
N ALA A 40 31.84 -4.63 15.96
CA ALA A 40 32.70 -4.69 14.78
C ALA A 40 32.84 -6.13 14.22
N VAL A 41 32.64 -7.16 15.05
CA VAL A 41 32.74 -8.58 14.65
C VAL A 41 31.36 -9.23 14.54
N GLN A 42 30.38 -8.57 13.93
CA GLN A 42 29.16 -9.27 13.54
C GLN A 42 29.38 -10.00 12.21
N SER A 43 29.31 -11.32 12.24
CA SER A 43 29.34 -12.11 11.01
C SER A 43 28.24 -11.64 10.02
N PRO A 44 28.45 -11.73 8.70
CA PRO A 44 27.43 -11.37 7.70
C PRO A 44 26.07 -12.04 7.94
N LYS A 45 26.06 -13.24 8.53
CA LYS A 45 24.85 -13.96 8.96
C LYS A 45 24.13 -13.25 10.10
N GLN A 46 24.85 -12.76 11.11
CA GLN A 46 24.27 -12.01 12.24
C GLN A 46 23.72 -10.65 11.79
N ILE A 47 24.46 -9.90 10.97
CA ILE A 47 24.00 -8.62 10.38
C ILE A 47 22.66 -8.81 9.66
N ARG A 48 22.58 -9.83 8.79
CA ARG A 48 21.35 -10.16 8.07
C ARG A 48 20.22 -10.56 9.01
N LYS A 49 20.51 -11.31 10.09
CA LYS A 49 19.52 -11.74 11.08
C LYS A 49 18.96 -10.54 11.86
N THR A 50 19.80 -9.61 12.29
CA THR A 50 19.41 -8.39 13.00
C THR A 50 18.56 -7.49 12.11
N CYS A 51 19.00 -7.23 10.87
CA CYS A 51 18.24 -6.47 9.88
C CYS A 51 16.85 -7.10 9.63
N ARG A 52 16.78 -8.43 9.42
CA ARG A 52 15.51 -9.15 9.27
C ARG A 52 14.59 -9.02 10.47
N ARG A 53 15.13 -9.04 11.69
CA ARG A 53 14.35 -8.91 12.91
C ARG A 53 13.70 -7.53 13.00
N GLU A 54 14.44 -6.48 12.65
CA GLU A 54 13.93 -5.11 12.67
C GLU A 54 12.88 -4.89 11.58
N VAL A 55 13.13 -5.36 10.35
CA VAL A 55 12.14 -5.35 9.26
C VAL A 55 10.86 -6.06 9.68
N ARG A 56 10.97 -7.25 10.28
CA ARG A 56 9.83 -8.01 10.79
C ARG A 56 9.06 -7.22 11.85
N ARG A 57 9.75 -6.59 12.80
CA ARG A 57 9.13 -5.79 13.85
C ARG A 57 8.31 -4.64 13.26
N VAL A 58 8.90 -3.88 12.33
CA VAL A 58 8.24 -2.74 11.68
C VAL A 58 7.03 -3.21 10.88
N CYS A 59 7.21 -4.14 9.94
CA CYS A 59 6.12 -4.62 9.10
C CYS A 59 5.00 -5.29 9.91
N ASN A 60 5.32 -5.94 11.04
CA ASN A 60 4.31 -6.49 11.93
C ASN A 60 3.43 -5.41 12.56
N VAL A 61 4.00 -4.29 13.02
CA VAL A 61 3.21 -3.16 13.52
C VAL A 61 2.36 -2.55 12.40
N LEU A 62 2.94 -2.33 11.22
CA LEU A 62 2.20 -1.76 10.09
C LEU A 62 1.04 -2.67 9.64
N GLY A 63 1.29 -3.97 9.56
CA GLY A 63 0.28 -4.96 9.21
C GLY A 63 -0.85 -5.02 10.24
N TRP A 64 -0.53 -5.04 11.54
CA TRP A 64 -1.57 -4.97 12.58
C TRP A 64 -2.36 -3.66 12.56
N ALA A 65 -1.73 -2.53 12.27
CA ALA A 65 -2.43 -1.26 12.14
C ALA A 65 -3.46 -1.29 10.99
N LEU A 66 -3.10 -1.91 9.86
CA LEU A 66 -3.99 -2.08 8.71
C LEU A 66 -5.09 -3.13 8.96
N ALA A 67 -4.74 -4.28 9.58
CA ALA A 67 -5.72 -5.29 9.96
C ALA A 67 -6.75 -4.72 10.95
N PHE A 68 -6.28 -3.96 11.95
CA PHE A 68 -7.13 -3.25 12.90
C PHE A 68 -8.06 -2.28 12.17
N PHE A 69 -7.53 -1.46 11.25
CA PHE A 69 -8.35 -0.55 10.46
C PHE A 69 -9.47 -1.28 9.70
N SER A 70 -9.14 -2.35 8.96
CA SER A 70 -10.12 -3.10 8.16
C SER A 70 -11.20 -3.76 9.03
N VAL A 71 -10.83 -4.40 10.14
CA VAL A 71 -11.79 -5.06 11.03
C VAL A 71 -12.64 -4.02 11.77
N MET A 72 -12.03 -2.97 12.31
CA MET A 72 -12.77 -1.95 13.05
C MET A 72 -13.68 -1.11 12.15
N ALA A 73 -13.32 -0.89 10.88
CA ALA A 73 -14.19 -0.18 9.95
C ALA A 73 -15.53 -0.92 9.78
N VAL A 74 -15.48 -2.24 9.61
CA VAL A 74 -16.68 -3.10 9.53
C VAL A 74 -17.43 -3.13 10.85
N LEU A 75 -16.74 -3.35 11.98
CA LEU A 75 -17.41 -3.41 13.29
C LEU A 75 -18.07 -2.10 13.67
N VAL A 76 -17.41 -0.96 13.45
CA VAL A 76 -17.99 0.36 13.72
C VAL A 76 -19.19 0.63 12.82
N SER A 77 -19.13 0.25 11.54
CA SER A 77 -20.28 0.34 10.62
C SER A 77 -21.49 -0.44 11.18
N ILE A 78 -21.31 -1.70 11.57
CA ILE A 78 -22.37 -2.54 12.15
C ILE A 78 -22.88 -1.96 13.47
N LEU A 79 -21.97 -1.50 14.35
CA LEU A 79 -22.34 -0.94 15.65
C LEU A 79 -23.16 0.35 15.52
N LEU A 80 -22.78 1.24 14.60
CA LEU A 80 -23.54 2.47 14.35
C LEU A 80 -24.94 2.15 13.81
N GLU A 81 -25.04 1.20 12.89
CA GLU A 81 -26.31 0.76 12.30
C GLU A 81 -27.24 0.17 13.37
N VAL A 82 -26.74 -0.78 14.18
CA VAL A 82 -27.52 -1.38 15.27
C VAL A 82 -27.90 -0.35 16.32
N ALA A 83 -26.97 0.51 16.74
CA ALA A 83 -27.24 1.51 17.76
C ALA A 83 -28.25 2.58 17.29
N GLY A 84 -28.21 2.94 16.01
CA GLY A 84 -29.12 3.90 15.43
C GLY A 84 -30.52 3.32 15.21
N ASN A 85 -30.65 2.08 14.75
CA ASN A 85 -31.95 1.53 14.31
C ASN A 85 -32.62 0.59 15.32
N VAL A 86 -31.86 -0.08 16.20
CA VAL A 86 -32.42 -1.05 17.17
C VAL A 86 -32.63 -0.43 18.55
N TRP A 87 -31.80 0.55 18.93
CA TRP A 87 -31.86 1.18 20.26
C TRP A 87 -32.47 2.58 20.27
N ALA A 88 -33.18 2.98 19.21
CA ALA A 88 -33.69 4.34 19.01
C ALA A 88 -34.44 4.92 20.22
N ASP A 89 -35.16 4.09 20.99
CA ASP A 89 -36.01 4.49 22.12
C ASP A 89 -35.27 4.71 23.47
N GLY A 90 -33.93 4.58 23.50
CA GLY A 90 -33.12 4.55 24.73
C GLY A 90 -32.68 5.89 25.35
N GLY A 91 -32.93 7.04 24.71
CA GLY A 91 -32.58 8.38 25.20
C GLY A 91 -31.99 9.32 24.16
N VAL A 92 -31.49 10.49 24.58
CA VAL A 92 -31.02 11.56 23.66
C VAL A 92 -29.93 11.08 22.69
N ILE A 93 -29.02 10.22 23.16
CA ILE A 93 -27.94 9.67 22.33
C ILE A 93 -28.49 8.73 21.25
N SER A 94 -29.42 7.84 21.60
CA SER A 94 -29.98 6.92 20.61
C SER A 94 -30.87 7.62 19.59
N THR A 95 -31.62 8.65 20.00
CA THR A 95 -32.38 9.50 19.07
C THR A 95 -31.45 10.24 18.10
N PHE A 96 -30.33 10.78 18.59
CA PHE A 96 -29.33 11.40 17.74
C PHE A 96 -28.69 10.40 16.76
N LEU A 97 -28.31 9.22 17.24
CA LEU A 97 -27.74 8.17 16.39
C LEU A 97 -28.73 7.71 15.33
N ASN A 98 -30.00 7.50 15.69
CA ASN A 98 -31.07 7.17 14.76
C ASN A 98 -31.20 8.25 13.67
N TRP A 99 -31.31 9.52 14.06
CA TRP A 99 -31.37 10.64 13.11
C TRP A 99 -30.15 10.68 12.19
N MET A 100 -28.95 10.45 12.72
CA MET A 100 -27.71 10.48 11.96
C MET A 100 -27.62 9.33 10.95
N VAL A 101 -27.85 8.08 11.36
CA VAL A 101 -27.71 6.93 10.45
C VAL A 101 -28.77 6.90 9.36
N ASN A 102 -29.94 7.50 9.62
CA ASN A 102 -31.02 7.64 8.63
C ASN A 102 -30.94 8.96 7.85
N ALA A 103 -29.92 9.79 8.05
CA ALA A 103 -29.74 11.02 7.29
C ALA A 103 -29.18 10.69 5.89
N ALA A 104 -29.75 11.31 4.85
CA ALA A 104 -29.33 11.08 3.46
C ALA A 104 -27.80 11.19 3.28
N TRP A 105 -27.16 12.23 3.83
CA TRP A 105 -25.71 12.43 3.72
C TRP A 105 -24.87 11.28 4.33
N TYR A 106 -25.42 10.55 5.31
CA TYR A 106 -24.73 9.44 5.97
C TYR A 106 -24.76 8.18 5.10
N GLU A 107 -25.94 7.85 4.57
CA GLU A 107 -26.15 6.75 3.62
C GLU A 107 -25.35 6.98 2.32
N ASP A 108 -25.37 8.22 1.84
CA ASP A 108 -24.70 8.74 0.64
C ASP A 108 -23.16 8.80 0.72
N GLY A 109 -22.53 8.07 1.65
CA GLY A 109 -21.07 7.97 1.80
C GLY A 109 -20.49 8.71 3.01
N GLY A 110 -21.28 9.51 3.74
CA GLY A 110 -20.86 10.17 4.97
C GLY A 110 -20.48 9.19 6.09
N SER A 111 -21.08 8.00 6.11
CA SER A 111 -20.74 6.90 7.01
C SER A 111 -19.25 6.56 6.99
N THR A 112 -18.61 6.58 5.83
CA THR A 112 -17.17 6.30 5.68
C THR A 112 -16.31 7.36 6.38
N LEU A 113 -16.71 8.64 6.30
CA LEU A 113 -16.02 9.72 7.00
C LEU A 113 -16.14 9.60 8.51
N VAL A 114 -17.32 9.20 9.02
CA VAL A 114 -17.55 8.93 10.44
C VAL A 114 -16.67 7.77 10.91
N ILE A 115 -16.62 6.67 10.14
CA ILE A 115 -15.75 5.52 10.43
C ILE A 115 -14.28 5.95 10.49
N TYR A 116 -13.80 6.75 9.53
CA TYR A 116 -12.43 7.25 9.54
C TYR A 116 -12.14 8.13 10.76
N ALA A 117 -13.06 9.01 11.14
CA ALA A 117 -12.92 9.85 12.33
C ALA A 117 -12.80 9.01 13.62
N LEU A 118 -13.52 7.89 13.71
CA LEU A 118 -13.50 7.01 14.88
C LEU A 118 -12.30 6.05 14.89
N VAL A 119 -11.89 5.50 13.74
CA VAL A 119 -10.90 4.42 13.66
C VAL A 119 -9.46 4.93 13.51
N LEU A 120 -9.23 5.98 12.69
CA LEU A 120 -7.88 6.45 12.38
C LEU A 120 -7.05 6.92 13.59
N PRO A 121 -7.62 7.55 14.63
CA PRO A 121 -6.86 7.89 15.83
C PRO A 121 -6.14 6.68 16.44
N PHE A 122 -6.82 5.53 16.53
CA PHE A 122 -6.26 4.29 17.06
C PHE A 122 -5.22 3.68 16.13
N VAL A 123 -5.44 3.73 14.81
CA VAL A 123 -4.43 3.34 13.81
C VAL A 123 -3.16 4.16 14.01
N PHE A 124 -3.28 5.49 14.18
CA PHE A 124 -2.12 6.35 14.40
C PHE A 124 -1.44 6.11 15.76
N LEU A 125 -2.17 5.71 16.80
CA LEU A 125 -1.58 5.27 18.07
C LEU A 125 -0.73 4.00 17.88
N ILE A 126 -1.22 3.00 17.14
CA ILE A 126 -0.45 1.79 16.80
C ILE A 126 0.81 2.17 16.01
N LEU A 127 0.69 3.06 15.01
CA LEU A 127 1.81 3.49 14.19
C LEU A 127 2.89 4.28 14.95
N ARG A 128 2.59 4.84 16.14
CA ARG A 128 3.61 5.49 17.00
C ARG A 128 4.61 4.50 17.61
N LEU A 129 4.30 3.20 17.61
CA LEU A 129 5.21 2.15 18.08
C LEU A 129 6.44 1.99 17.19
N VAL A 130 6.44 2.59 15.99
CA VAL A 130 7.56 2.57 15.06
C VAL A 130 7.89 4.00 14.60
N PRO A 131 9.17 4.41 14.68
CA PRO A 131 9.61 5.73 14.23
C PRO A 131 9.48 5.91 12.70
N GLU A 132 9.22 7.15 12.27
CA GLU A 132 9.13 7.53 10.85
C GLU A 132 10.39 8.27 10.39
N GLU A 133 10.80 8.03 9.15
CA GLU A 133 11.87 8.78 8.48
C GLU A 133 11.30 9.57 7.30
N ARG A 134 11.52 10.88 7.31
CA ARG A 134 10.97 11.77 6.29
C ARG A 134 11.96 12.00 5.17
N ALA A 135 11.44 12.06 3.95
CA ALA A 135 12.22 12.43 2.79
C ALA A 135 12.60 13.91 2.77
N GLU A 136 13.71 14.20 2.11
CA GLU A 136 14.01 15.55 1.67
C GLU A 136 12.98 16.04 0.64
N LYS A 137 12.65 17.33 0.72
CA LYS A 137 11.54 17.91 -0.05
C LYS A 137 11.99 18.39 -1.43
N MET A 138 12.00 17.51 -2.42
CA MET A 138 12.28 17.89 -3.81
C MET A 138 11.03 18.42 -4.54
N LYS A 139 11.25 19.30 -5.52
CA LYS A 139 10.20 19.78 -6.44
C LYS A 139 10.28 19.01 -7.74
N ILE A 140 9.13 18.71 -8.34
CA ILE A 140 9.02 18.19 -9.71
C ILE A 140 8.42 19.26 -10.62
N SER A 141 8.79 19.23 -11.90
CA SER A 141 8.20 20.09 -12.92
C SER A 141 6.78 19.66 -13.28
N PHE A 142 6.02 20.55 -13.91
CA PHE A 142 4.68 20.22 -14.42
C PHE A 142 4.72 19.06 -15.42
N LEU A 143 5.73 19.03 -16.30
CA LEU A 143 5.89 17.94 -17.26
C LEU A 143 6.13 16.59 -16.56
N GLN A 144 6.98 16.55 -15.54
CA GLN A 144 7.20 15.33 -14.75
C GLN A 144 5.91 14.88 -14.06
N PHE A 145 5.12 15.81 -13.53
CA PHE A 145 3.81 15.51 -12.96
C PHE A 145 2.86 14.88 -14.00
N CYS A 146 2.76 15.45 -15.20
CA CYS A 146 1.95 14.89 -16.29
C CYS A 146 2.46 13.50 -16.74
N MET A 147 3.77 13.28 -16.77
CA MET A 147 4.34 11.96 -17.06
C MET A 147 3.91 10.92 -16.02
N PHE A 148 3.92 11.28 -14.72
CA PHE A 148 3.44 10.38 -13.67
C PHE A 148 1.94 10.12 -13.77
N PHE A 149 1.14 11.12 -14.17
CA PHE A 149 -0.29 10.95 -14.42
C PHE A 149 -0.53 9.96 -15.56
N ILE A 150 0.18 10.11 -16.69
CA ILE A 150 0.07 9.19 -17.85
C ILE A 150 0.51 7.77 -17.45
N LEU A 151 1.61 7.64 -16.70
CA LEU A 151 2.06 6.33 -16.20
C LEU A 151 1.03 5.67 -15.29
N ALA A 152 0.47 6.42 -14.34
CA ALA A 152 -0.54 5.91 -13.42
C ALA A 152 -1.82 5.53 -14.16
N GLN A 153 -2.32 6.37 -15.08
CA GLN A 153 -3.54 6.06 -15.83
C GLN A 153 -3.36 4.93 -16.83
N GLY A 154 -2.26 4.90 -17.58
CA GLY A 154 -2.02 3.85 -18.56
C GLY A 154 -1.92 2.47 -17.89
N PHE A 155 -1.06 2.31 -16.88
CA PHE A 155 -0.96 1.05 -16.15
C PHE A 155 -2.19 0.76 -15.29
N GLY A 156 -2.79 1.78 -14.67
CA GLY A 156 -4.04 1.64 -13.92
C GLY A 156 -5.15 1.06 -14.80
N THR A 157 -5.30 1.57 -16.02
CA THR A 157 -6.29 1.07 -16.98
C THR A 157 -6.05 -0.40 -17.33
N ILE A 158 -4.81 -0.79 -17.63
CA ILE A 158 -4.47 -2.19 -17.96
C ILE A 158 -4.85 -3.13 -16.81
N PHE A 159 -4.47 -2.77 -15.59
CA PHE A 159 -4.71 -3.61 -14.42
C PHE A 159 -6.17 -3.57 -13.96
N ASN A 160 -6.90 -2.49 -14.25
CA ASN A 160 -8.35 -2.42 -14.07
C ASN A 160 -9.06 -3.39 -15.03
N LEU A 161 -8.67 -3.40 -16.32
CA LEU A 161 -9.20 -4.37 -17.28
C LEU A 161 -8.88 -5.81 -16.87
N LEU A 162 -7.68 -6.06 -16.37
CA LEU A 162 -7.30 -7.38 -15.85
C LEU A 162 -8.13 -7.77 -14.61
N GLY A 163 -8.34 -6.85 -13.67
CA GLY A 163 -9.17 -7.09 -12.49
C GLY A 163 -10.61 -7.43 -12.84
N ASN A 164 -11.21 -6.69 -13.79
CA ASN A 164 -12.55 -6.99 -14.30
C ASN A 164 -12.59 -8.33 -15.06
N ALA A 165 -11.59 -8.64 -15.89
CA ALA A 165 -11.53 -9.93 -16.58
C ALA A 165 -11.43 -11.12 -15.60
N ILE A 166 -10.73 -10.96 -14.47
CA ILE A 166 -10.69 -11.98 -13.42
C ILE A 166 -12.07 -12.09 -12.74
N ASN A 167 -12.71 -10.97 -12.42
CA ASN A 167 -14.06 -10.94 -11.87
C ASN A 167 -15.06 -11.70 -12.77
N ASP A 168 -15.05 -11.40 -14.07
CA ASP A 168 -15.93 -12.03 -15.06
C ASP A 168 -15.66 -13.54 -15.19
N ALA A 169 -14.39 -13.95 -15.17
CA ALA A 169 -14.02 -15.37 -15.21
C ALA A 169 -14.47 -16.12 -13.95
N VAL A 170 -14.41 -15.49 -12.77
CA VAL A 170 -14.91 -16.06 -11.51
C VAL A 170 -16.43 -16.17 -11.54
N ALA A 171 -17.14 -15.12 -11.98
CA ALA A 171 -18.59 -15.15 -12.15
C ALA A 171 -19.04 -16.27 -13.10
N ALA A 172 -18.40 -16.38 -14.27
CA ALA A 172 -18.71 -17.42 -15.26
C ALA A 172 -18.45 -18.86 -14.74
N SER A 173 -17.44 -19.05 -13.89
CA SER A 173 -17.08 -20.38 -13.36
C SER A 173 -17.89 -20.78 -12.11
N SER A 174 -18.31 -19.81 -11.31
CA SER A 174 -19.12 -20.03 -10.09
C SER A 174 -20.63 -19.98 -10.34
N GLY A 175 -21.06 -19.43 -11.49
CA GLY A 175 -22.47 -19.18 -11.79
C GLY A 175 -23.04 -17.92 -11.09
N GLY A 176 -22.19 -17.06 -10.55
CA GLY A 176 -22.58 -15.79 -9.92
C GLY A 176 -22.71 -14.63 -10.90
N ASP A 177 -23.12 -13.46 -10.40
CA ASP A 177 -23.32 -12.26 -11.22
C ASP A 177 -22.10 -11.35 -11.18
N ALA A 178 -21.45 -11.16 -12.34
CA ALA A 178 -20.26 -10.33 -12.46
C ALA A 178 -20.51 -8.87 -11.99
N SER A 179 -21.73 -8.35 -12.17
CA SER A 179 -22.07 -7.01 -11.74
C SER A 179 -22.13 -6.91 -10.21
N ALA A 180 -22.83 -7.85 -9.55
CA ALA A 180 -22.93 -7.93 -8.09
C ALA A 180 -21.59 -8.22 -7.38
N MET A 181 -20.67 -8.94 -8.04
CA MET A 181 -19.32 -9.20 -7.50
C MET A 181 -18.41 -7.97 -7.47
N ASN A 182 -18.73 -6.93 -8.24
CA ASN A 182 -17.95 -5.70 -8.29
C ASN A 182 -18.62 -4.58 -7.45
N PRO A 183 -18.16 -4.32 -6.22
CA PRO A 183 -18.78 -3.30 -5.35
C PRO A 183 -18.70 -1.87 -5.90
N VAL A 184 -17.84 -1.63 -6.90
CA VAL A 184 -17.80 -0.34 -7.59
C VAL A 184 -19.12 -0.06 -8.31
N ASN A 185 -19.85 -1.08 -8.78
CA ASN A 185 -21.12 -0.87 -9.47
C ASN A 185 -22.19 -0.35 -8.51
N GLU A 186 -22.35 -0.95 -7.33
CA GLU A 186 -23.26 -0.46 -6.28
C GLU A 186 -22.90 0.98 -5.84
N MET A 187 -21.59 1.28 -5.77
CA MET A 187 -21.10 2.64 -5.50
C MET A 187 -21.49 3.63 -6.62
N LEU A 188 -21.47 3.20 -7.87
CA LEU A 188 -21.82 4.04 -9.02
C LEU A 188 -23.34 4.30 -9.10
N ASP A 189 -24.14 3.30 -8.75
CA ASP A 189 -25.61 3.42 -8.68
C ASP A 189 -26.06 4.37 -7.55
N SER A 190 -25.23 4.54 -6.52
CA SER A 190 -25.46 5.40 -5.35
C SER A 190 -24.69 6.73 -5.37
N LEU A 191 -24.33 7.24 -6.56
CA LEU A 191 -23.56 8.49 -6.70
C LEU A 191 -24.35 9.72 -6.23
N SER A 192 -24.04 10.16 -5.01
CA SER A 192 -24.49 11.43 -4.43
C SER A 192 -23.38 12.51 -4.52
N PRO A 193 -23.70 13.81 -4.34
CA PRO A 193 -22.69 14.86 -4.18
C PRO A 193 -21.67 14.59 -3.06
N VAL A 194 -22.12 13.94 -1.97
CA VAL A 194 -21.25 13.56 -0.84
C VAL A 194 -20.28 12.45 -1.26
N MET A 195 -20.77 11.43 -1.98
CA MET A 195 -19.96 10.33 -2.46
C MET A 195 -18.94 10.79 -3.50
N ILE A 196 -19.33 11.70 -4.40
CA ILE A 196 -18.44 12.33 -5.38
C ILE A 196 -17.30 13.07 -4.67
N LEU A 197 -17.62 13.87 -3.65
CA LEU A 197 -16.63 14.60 -2.87
C LEU A 197 -15.69 13.65 -2.11
N TYR A 198 -16.23 12.55 -1.58
CA TYR A 198 -15.43 11.54 -0.90
C TYR A 198 -14.49 10.81 -1.87
N VAL A 199 -15.03 10.15 -2.89
CA VAL A 199 -14.27 9.31 -3.85
C VAL A 199 -13.27 10.16 -4.64
N GLY A 200 -13.67 11.34 -5.09
CA GLY A 200 -12.85 12.22 -5.91
C GLY A 200 -11.79 12.99 -5.13
N PHE A 201 -12.05 13.32 -3.85
CA PHE A 201 -11.22 14.28 -3.12
C PHE A 201 -10.78 13.82 -1.72
N LEU A 202 -11.72 13.61 -0.78
CA LEU A 202 -11.37 13.35 0.61
C LEU A 202 -10.70 11.99 0.81
N GLY A 203 -11.22 10.94 0.18
CA GLY A 203 -10.65 9.59 0.18
C GLY A 203 -9.18 9.58 -0.26
N PRO A 204 -8.84 10.07 -1.47
CA PRO A 204 -7.47 10.19 -1.94
C PRO A 204 -6.52 10.89 -0.96
N ILE A 205 -6.96 11.98 -0.31
CA ILE A 205 -6.11 12.73 0.65
C ILE A 205 -5.82 11.87 1.89
N ILE A 206 -6.85 11.22 2.44
CA ILE A 206 -6.74 10.37 3.62
C ILE A 206 -5.87 9.14 3.31
N GLU A 207 -6.08 8.52 2.17
CA GLU A 207 -5.30 7.38 1.69
C GLU A 207 -3.83 7.75 1.49
N GLU A 208 -3.53 8.87 0.82
CA GLU A 208 -2.14 9.32 0.67
C GLU A 208 -1.49 9.67 2.03
N TYR A 209 -2.26 10.19 2.98
CA TYR A 209 -1.78 10.42 4.34
C TYR A 209 -1.39 9.10 5.03
N ILE A 210 -2.25 8.10 4.98
CA ILE A 210 -1.99 6.80 5.61
C ILE A 210 -0.82 6.10 4.92
N PHE A 211 -0.91 5.88 3.60
CA PHE A 211 0.04 5.03 2.91
C PHE A 211 1.37 5.73 2.63
N ARG A 212 1.35 6.98 2.13
CA ARG A 212 2.57 7.62 1.59
C ARG A 212 3.23 8.49 2.65
N TRP A 213 2.45 9.04 3.59
CA TRP A 213 3.01 9.82 4.69
C TRP A 213 3.32 9.00 5.94
N LYS A 214 2.43 8.07 6.35
CA LYS A 214 2.64 7.31 7.60
C LYS A 214 3.34 5.98 7.40
N LEU A 215 2.87 5.14 6.50
CA LEU A 215 3.44 3.79 6.30
C LEU A 215 4.76 3.84 5.53
N LEU A 216 4.79 4.47 4.36
CA LEU A 216 5.96 4.51 3.49
C LEU A 216 7.20 5.07 4.21
N ASN A 217 7.05 6.20 4.91
CA ASN A 217 8.15 6.84 5.67
C ASN A 217 8.73 5.95 6.78
N ARG A 218 7.98 4.98 7.32
CA ARG A 218 8.51 4.01 8.32
C ARG A 218 9.34 2.89 7.67
N LEU A 219 9.14 2.66 6.38
CA LEU A 219 9.79 1.59 5.62
C LEU A 219 11.01 2.07 4.82
N ARG A 220 11.16 3.37 4.59
CA ARG A 220 12.27 3.94 3.79
C ARG A 220 13.67 3.63 4.35
N ARG A 221 13.77 3.44 5.67
CA ARG A 221 14.99 2.94 6.33
C ARG A 221 15.47 1.59 5.77
N PHE A 222 14.55 0.80 5.19
CA PHE A 222 14.83 -0.47 4.52
C PHE A 222 14.89 -0.33 2.99
N GLY A 223 15.12 0.88 2.50
CA GLY A 223 15.22 1.20 1.08
C GLY A 223 13.89 1.56 0.42
N ASP A 224 13.98 2.43 -0.60
CA ASP A 224 12.81 2.92 -1.33
C ASP A 224 12.06 1.77 -2.02
N LYS A 225 12.78 0.75 -2.53
CA LYS A 225 12.16 -0.44 -3.13
C LYS A 225 11.27 -1.19 -2.14
N ALA A 226 11.73 -1.36 -0.90
CA ALA A 226 10.95 -2.03 0.14
C ALA A 226 9.71 -1.21 0.51
N ALA A 227 9.89 0.09 0.70
CA ALA A 227 8.80 1.00 1.03
C ALA A 227 7.71 1.05 -0.06
N ILE A 228 8.11 1.20 -1.34
CA ILE A 228 7.18 1.25 -2.48
C ILE A 228 6.44 -0.08 -2.62
N THR A 229 7.15 -1.20 -2.68
CA THR A 229 6.51 -2.51 -2.94
C THR A 229 5.56 -2.92 -1.82
N TYR A 230 5.94 -2.72 -0.56
CA TYR A 230 5.07 -3.05 0.56
C TYR A 230 3.82 -2.17 0.57
N THR A 231 3.99 -0.84 0.51
CA THR A 231 2.85 0.07 0.59
C THR A 231 1.93 -0.03 -0.62
N ALA A 232 2.46 -0.28 -1.81
CA ALA A 232 1.66 -0.53 -3.01
C ALA A 232 0.80 -1.79 -2.90
N LEU A 233 1.38 -2.91 -2.44
CA LEU A 233 0.62 -4.15 -2.23
C LEU A 233 -0.46 -3.96 -1.16
N MET A 234 -0.10 -3.35 -0.01
CA MET A 234 -1.05 -3.13 1.08
C MET A 234 -2.17 -2.18 0.66
N PHE A 235 -1.86 -1.16 -0.15
CA PHE A 235 -2.83 -0.20 -0.67
C PHE A 235 -3.86 -0.89 -1.58
N GLY A 236 -3.40 -1.73 -2.51
CA GLY A 236 -4.31 -2.54 -3.31
C GLY A 236 -5.19 -3.45 -2.46
N LEU A 237 -4.60 -4.19 -1.51
CA LEU A 237 -5.32 -5.14 -0.67
C LEU A 237 -6.37 -4.45 0.22
N MET A 238 -6.17 -3.20 0.60
CA MET A 238 -7.11 -2.45 1.44
C MET A 238 -8.48 -2.28 0.76
N HIS A 239 -8.56 -2.27 -0.57
CA HIS A 239 -9.83 -2.16 -1.29
C HIS A 239 -10.72 -3.40 -1.13
N GLY A 240 -10.14 -4.57 -0.80
CA GLY A 240 -10.91 -5.77 -0.48
C GLY A 240 -11.73 -6.35 -1.62
N ASN A 241 -11.47 -5.99 -2.88
CA ASN A 241 -12.13 -6.56 -4.06
C ASN A 241 -11.15 -6.68 -5.24
N VAL A 242 -11.40 -7.62 -6.15
CA VAL A 242 -10.43 -8.00 -7.20
C VAL A 242 -10.29 -6.93 -8.28
N THR A 243 -11.39 -6.24 -8.60
CA THR A 243 -11.45 -5.22 -9.64
C THR A 243 -10.56 -4.03 -9.28
N GLN A 244 -10.59 -3.61 -8.00
CA GLN A 244 -9.76 -2.52 -7.49
C GLN A 244 -8.36 -2.92 -7.06
N PHE A 245 -8.19 -4.12 -6.50
CA PHE A 245 -6.90 -4.57 -5.95
C PHE A 245 -5.73 -4.36 -6.91
N LEU A 246 -5.89 -4.85 -8.15
CA LEU A 246 -4.81 -4.86 -9.13
C LEU A 246 -4.44 -3.45 -9.62
N TYR A 247 -5.43 -2.62 -9.96
CA TYR A 247 -5.13 -1.27 -10.43
C TYR A 247 -4.63 -0.39 -9.28
N ALA A 248 -5.21 -0.52 -8.07
CA ALA A 248 -4.78 0.27 -6.92
C ALA A 248 -3.34 -0.08 -6.54
N ALA A 249 -2.95 -1.36 -6.61
CA ALA A 249 -1.57 -1.78 -6.39
C ALA A 249 -0.59 -1.12 -7.39
N VAL A 250 -0.89 -1.14 -8.70
CA VAL A 250 0.02 -0.56 -9.71
C VAL A 250 0.08 0.96 -9.64
N ILE A 251 -1.05 1.63 -9.42
CA ILE A 251 -1.09 3.08 -9.15
C ILE A 251 -0.31 3.39 -7.87
N GLY A 252 -0.42 2.52 -6.87
CA GLY A 252 0.30 2.63 -5.63
C GLY A 252 1.83 2.55 -5.78
N VAL A 253 2.33 1.81 -6.78
CA VAL A 253 3.76 1.82 -7.14
C VAL A 253 4.17 3.19 -7.67
N VAL A 254 3.38 3.79 -8.57
CA VAL A 254 3.66 5.13 -9.13
C VAL A 254 3.61 6.19 -8.04
N LEU A 255 2.56 6.21 -7.21
CA LEU A 255 2.42 7.13 -6.08
C LEU A 255 3.54 6.94 -5.04
N GLY A 256 3.92 5.70 -4.75
CA GLY A 256 5.05 5.39 -3.88
C GLY A 256 6.36 5.95 -4.43
N TYR A 257 6.60 5.81 -5.73
CA TYR A 257 7.78 6.39 -6.39
C TYR A 257 7.79 7.92 -6.30
N VAL A 258 6.66 8.57 -6.57
CA VAL A 258 6.52 10.04 -6.44
C VAL A 258 6.76 10.47 -4.98
N ALA A 259 6.29 9.70 -4.00
CA ALA A 259 6.47 10.00 -2.59
C ALA A 259 7.94 9.95 -2.17
N VAL A 260 8.68 8.88 -2.54
CA VAL A 260 10.12 8.78 -2.20
C VAL A 260 10.96 9.82 -2.93
N LYS A 261 10.56 10.23 -4.14
CA LYS A 261 11.29 11.24 -4.93
C LYS A 261 11.05 12.66 -4.47
N THR A 262 9.83 12.99 -4.08
CA THR A 262 9.47 14.40 -3.80
C THR A 262 9.45 14.73 -2.32
N GLY A 263 9.15 13.77 -1.45
CA GLY A 263 8.87 14.05 -0.03
C GLY A 263 7.72 15.04 0.20
N ARG A 264 6.86 15.26 -0.81
CA ARG A 264 5.80 16.28 -0.78
C ARG A 264 4.44 15.67 -1.06
N MET A 265 3.67 15.51 0.00
CA MET A 265 2.31 14.94 -0.03
C MET A 265 1.38 15.59 -1.05
N ARG A 266 1.53 16.90 -1.32
CA ARG A 266 0.67 17.61 -2.30
C ARG A 266 0.71 17.00 -3.70
N TYR A 267 1.86 16.50 -4.17
CA TYR A 267 1.96 15.93 -5.52
C TYR A 267 1.21 14.61 -5.59
N ASN A 268 1.41 13.78 -4.57
CA ASN A 268 0.67 12.53 -4.37
C ASN A 268 -0.84 12.75 -4.31
N CYS A 269 -1.32 13.67 -3.46
CA CYS A 269 -2.74 13.97 -3.34
C CYS A 269 -3.34 14.46 -4.66
N LEU A 270 -2.70 15.44 -5.32
CA LEU A 270 -3.20 15.96 -6.60
C LEU A 270 -3.23 14.88 -7.68
N LEU A 271 -2.20 14.04 -7.75
CA LEU A 271 -2.15 12.96 -8.73
C LEU A 271 -3.28 11.95 -8.48
N HIS A 272 -3.49 11.56 -7.22
CA HIS A 272 -4.53 10.60 -6.84
C HIS A 272 -5.94 11.17 -7.04
N ILE A 273 -6.18 12.43 -6.66
CA ILE A 273 -7.43 13.15 -6.93
C ILE A 273 -7.75 13.16 -8.43
N LEU A 274 -6.77 13.50 -9.27
CA LEU A 274 -6.97 13.53 -10.73
C LEU A 274 -7.29 12.14 -11.29
N ILE A 275 -6.63 11.10 -10.79
CA ILE A 275 -6.89 9.71 -11.20
C ILE A 275 -8.33 9.31 -10.85
N ASN A 276 -8.75 9.50 -9.61
CA ASN A 276 -10.10 9.10 -9.18
C ASN A 276 -11.20 9.97 -9.81
N SER A 277 -10.96 11.28 -9.92
CA SER A 277 -11.89 12.20 -10.58
C SER A 277 -12.06 11.85 -12.06
N TRP A 278 -10.98 11.45 -12.75
CA TRP A 278 -11.06 10.98 -14.12
C TRP A 278 -11.92 9.72 -14.25
N SER A 279 -11.72 8.73 -13.37
CA SER A 279 -12.54 7.51 -13.35
C SER A 279 -14.02 7.81 -13.08
N LEU A 280 -14.31 8.75 -12.18
CA LEU A 280 -15.68 9.17 -11.89
C LEU A 280 -16.35 9.85 -13.09
N VAL A 281 -15.63 10.75 -13.77
CA VAL A 281 -16.13 11.42 -14.98
C VAL A 281 -16.43 10.39 -16.08
N ILE A 282 -15.54 9.40 -16.27
CA ILE A 282 -15.81 8.31 -17.23
C ILE A 282 -17.09 7.56 -16.87
N ALA A 283 -17.24 7.17 -15.60
CA ALA A 283 -18.41 6.42 -15.16
C ALA A 283 -19.72 7.19 -15.37
N MET A 284 -19.75 8.49 -15.04
CA MET A 284 -20.93 9.34 -15.20
C MET A 284 -21.32 9.60 -16.66
N LEU A 285 -20.35 9.62 -17.57
CA LEU A 285 -20.61 9.87 -18.99
C LEU A 285 -21.09 8.60 -19.73
N GLY A 286 -20.89 7.42 -19.15
CA GLY A 286 -21.26 6.12 -19.74
C GLY A 286 -22.75 5.73 -19.58
N THR A 287 -23.52 6.46 -18.77
CA THR A 287 -24.90 6.07 -18.38
C THR A 287 -26.02 6.76 -19.17
N GLN A 288 -25.70 7.48 -20.25
CA GLN A 288 -26.67 8.28 -21.01
C GLN A 288 -27.21 7.49 -22.22
N ASP A 289 -28.53 7.43 -22.41
CA ASP A 289 -29.18 6.78 -23.57
C ASP A 289 -29.36 7.73 -24.76
N THR A 290 -28.25 8.19 -25.37
CA THR A 290 -28.30 9.04 -26.59
C THR A 290 -27.26 8.58 -27.64
N LEU A 291 -27.10 9.29 -28.77
CA LEU A 291 -25.99 9.04 -29.73
C LEU A 291 -24.66 9.72 -29.30
N LEU A 292 -24.77 10.76 -28.47
CA LEU A 292 -23.65 11.43 -27.80
C LEU A 292 -22.69 10.52 -26.99
N PRO A 293 -23.14 9.47 -26.28
CA PRO A 293 -22.31 8.53 -25.54
C PRO A 293 -21.46 7.64 -26.44
N LEU A 294 -21.87 7.32 -27.68
CA LEU A 294 -21.02 6.56 -28.60
C LEU A 294 -19.79 7.39 -29.00
N PHE A 295 -19.99 8.67 -29.31
CA PHE A 295 -18.90 9.60 -29.61
C PHE A 295 -18.00 9.83 -28.38
N ILE A 296 -18.59 10.05 -27.21
CA ILE A 296 -17.84 10.20 -25.95
C ILE A 296 -17.07 8.91 -25.63
N THR A 297 -17.70 7.74 -25.75
CA THR A 297 -17.06 6.43 -25.51
C THR A 297 -15.89 6.20 -26.46
N PHE A 298 -16.04 6.56 -27.74
CA PHE A 298 -14.94 6.50 -28.70
C PHE A 298 -13.77 7.39 -28.29
N LEU A 299 -14.04 8.64 -27.89
CA LEU A 299 -12.99 9.56 -27.41
C LEU A 299 -12.32 9.05 -26.12
N MET A 300 -13.09 8.53 -25.17
CA MET A 300 -12.57 7.96 -23.92
C MET A 300 -11.70 6.73 -24.19
N THR A 301 -12.15 5.84 -25.06
CA THR A 301 -11.38 4.66 -25.49
C THR A 301 -10.08 5.08 -26.18
N GLY A 302 -10.13 6.10 -27.05
CA GLY A 302 -8.94 6.69 -27.67
C GLY A 302 -7.97 7.28 -26.64
N PHE A 303 -8.48 8.02 -25.64
CA PHE A 303 -7.66 8.55 -24.55
C PHE A 303 -7.01 7.45 -23.71
N MET A 304 -7.77 6.39 -23.37
CA MET A 304 -7.24 5.21 -22.69
C MET A 304 -6.13 4.54 -23.51
N GLY A 305 -6.33 4.36 -24.81
CA GLY A 305 -5.29 3.84 -25.73
C GLY A 305 -4.03 4.71 -25.73
N CYS A 306 -4.18 6.03 -25.83
CA CYS A 306 -3.07 6.98 -25.79
C CYS A 306 -2.30 6.95 -24.46
N THR A 307 -3.00 6.87 -23.33
CA THR A 307 -2.35 6.80 -22.00
C THR A 307 -1.64 5.47 -21.78
N ILE A 308 -2.19 4.36 -22.27
CA ILE A 308 -1.52 3.04 -22.27
C ILE A 308 -0.22 3.09 -23.08
N ILE A 309 -0.28 3.55 -24.33
CA ILE A 309 0.91 3.67 -25.19
C ILE A 309 1.93 4.61 -24.55
N GLY A 310 1.47 5.77 -24.07
CA GLY A 310 2.29 6.75 -23.36
C GLY A 310 2.99 6.15 -22.13
N ALA A 311 2.30 5.33 -21.34
CA ALA A 311 2.87 4.68 -20.17
C ALA A 311 4.01 3.72 -20.54
N PHE A 312 3.84 2.90 -21.58
CA PHE A 312 4.91 2.02 -22.07
C PHE A 312 6.11 2.80 -22.61
N VAL A 313 5.86 3.82 -23.45
CA VAL A 313 6.91 4.71 -23.97
C VAL A 313 7.67 5.34 -22.81
N LEU A 314 6.98 5.96 -21.87
CA LEU A 314 7.59 6.60 -20.70
C LEU A 314 8.42 5.62 -19.87
N LEU A 315 7.90 4.41 -19.63
CA LEU A 315 8.63 3.37 -18.91
C LEU A 315 9.90 2.97 -19.65
N ILE A 316 9.82 2.65 -20.95
CA ILE A 316 10.97 2.20 -21.76
C ILE A 316 12.07 3.27 -21.80
N PHE A 317 11.72 4.52 -22.10
CA PHE A 317 12.69 5.60 -22.26
C PHE A 317 13.28 6.12 -20.93
N ASN A 318 12.59 5.91 -19.82
CA ASN A 318 13.04 6.39 -18.50
C ASN A 318 13.42 5.29 -17.52
N PHE A 319 13.32 4.01 -17.89
CA PHE A 319 13.64 2.88 -17.00
C PHE A 319 15.03 3.00 -16.39
N ARG A 320 16.03 3.37 -17.19
CA ARG A 320 17.43 3.56 -16.74
C ARG A 320 17.64 4.77 -15.83
N LYS A 321 16.70 5.71 -15.79
CA LYS A 321 16.74 6.90 -14.93
C LYS A 321 16.08 6.66 -13.57
N ILE A 322 15.42 5.51 -13.38
CA ILE A 322 14.81 5.15 -12.11
C ILE A 322 15.93 4.80 -11.12
N TRP A 323 16.12 5.66 -10.14
CA TRP A 323 17.05 5.43 -9.04
C TRP A 323 16.26 5.25 -7.74
N LEU A 324 16.60 4.24 -6.95
CA LEU A 324 15.99 3.94 -5.65
C LEU A 324 17.10 3.86 -4.61
N SER A 325 16.94 4.53 -3.47
CA SER A 325 17.90 4.41 -2.37
C SER A 325 17.79 3.04 -1.69
N ASP A 326 18.93 2.46 -1.32
CA ASP A 326 18.99 1.24 -0.50
C ASP A 326 18.67 1.50 1.00
N GLY A 327 18.47 2.77 1.37
CA GLY A 327 18.15 3.17 2.75
C GLY A 327 19.33 2.95 3.70
N ALA A 328 19.03 2.64 4.97
CA ALA A 328 20.01 2.34 6.00
C ALA A 328 20.25 0.82 6.14
N ILE A 329 20.06 0.05 5.06
CA ILE A 329 20.31 -1.39 5.07
C ILE A 329 21.83 -1.64 5.13
N PRO A 330 22.31 -2.57 5.98
CA PRO A 330 23.73 -2.93 6.03
C PRO A 330 24.27 -3.45 4.69
N GLU A 331 25.55 -3.18 4.43
CA GLU A 331 26.22 -3.67 3.22
C GLU A 331 26.10 -5.20 3.07
N GLY A 332 25.91 -5.65 1.83
CA GLY A 332 25.70 -7.06 1.51
C GLY A 332 24.28 -7.60 1.75
N VAL A 333 23.40 -6.88 2.46
CA VAL A 333 21.99 -7.26 2.61
C VAL A 333 21.17 -6.66 1.46
N LYS A 334 20.55 -7.52 0.65
CA LYS A 334 19.69 -7.10 -0.48
C LYS A 334 18.21 -7.19 -0.13
N PHE A 335 17.35 -6.51 -0.89
CA PHE A 335 15.88 -6.58 -0.76
C PHE A 335 15.34 -8.02 -0.67
N ARG A 336 15.84 -8.95 -1.51
CA ARG A 336 15.44 -10.37 -1.48
C ARG A 336 15.72 -11.02 -0.13
N ASN A 337 16.76 -10.57 0.58
CA ASN A 337 17.09 -11.09 1.89
C ASN A 337 16.05 -10.69 2.93
N ILE A 338 15.41 -9.52 2.83
CA ILE A 338 14.45 -9.02 3.83
C ILE A 338 12.97 -9.27 3.46
N CYS A 339 12.66 -9.53 2.18
CA CYS A 339 11.29 -9.72 1.67
C CYS A 339 10.46 -10.71 2.51
N GLY A 340 10.99 -11.89 2.84
CA GLY A 340 10.27 -12.86 3.68
C GLY A 340 9.97 -12.37 5.10
N ALA A 341 10.78 -11.45 5.66
CA ALA A 341 10.49 -10.83 6.95
C ALA A 341 9.42 -9.74 6.84
N MET A 342 9.33 -9.07 5.69
CA MET A 342 8.33 -8.04 5.42
C MET A 342 6.92 -8.61 5.30
N TYR A 343 6.75 -9.73 4.59
CA TYR A 343 5.43 -10.26 4.28
C TYR A 343 5.02 -11.47 5.13
N GLY A 344 5.98 -12.21 5.68
CA GLY A 344 5.72 -13.45 6.45
C GLY A 344 5.57 -13.25 7.95
N ASN A 345 5.26 -12.04 8.42
CA ASN A 345 5.01 -11.77 9.83
C ASN A 345 3.51 -11.78 10.15
N LEU A 346 3.14 -11.99 11.41
CA LEU A 346 1.73 -12.19 11.80
C LEU A 346 0.84 -10.99 11.45
N GLY A 347 1.28 -9.76 11.69
CA GLY A 347 0.48 -8.57 11.39
C GLY A 347 0.22 -8.40 9.89
N THR A 348 1.23 -8.56 9.05
CA THR A 348 1.05 -8.47 7.58
C THR A 348 0.18 -9.61 7.06
N VAL A 349 0.39 -10.83 7.55
CA VAL A 349 -0.44 -11.99 7.17
C VAL A 349 -1.88 -11.79 7.62
N ALA A 350 -2.13 -11.30 8.83
CA ALA A 350 -3.47 -11.01 9.32
C ALA A 350 -4.21 -10.01 8.43
N PHE A 351 -3.55 -8.91 8.03
CA PHE A 351 -4.14 -7.94 7.12
C PHE A 351 -4.43 -8.57 5.74
N ILE A 352 -3.48 -9.33 5.17
CA ILE A 352 -3.69 -10.03 3.90
C ILE A 352 -4.91 -10.96 4.01
N LEU A 353 -5.03 -11.74 5.08
CA LEU A 353 -6.16 -12.65 5.28
C LEU A 353 -7.50 -11.89 5.38
N VAL A 354 -7.56 -10.80 6.14
CA VAL A 354 -8.77 -9.96 6.24
C VAL A 354 -9.15 -9.44 4.86
N SER A 355 -8.20 -8.88 4.10
CA SER A 355 -8.45 -8.40 2.73
C SER A 355 -8.92 -9.50 1.77
N LEU A 356 -8.33 -10.69 1.86
CA LEU A 356 -8.73 -11.83 1.03
C LEU A 356 -10.11 -12.38 1.41
N ILE A 357 -10.47 -12.38 2.69
CA ILE A 357 -11.82 -12.74 3.15
C ILE A 357 -12.85 -11.76 2.60
N THR A 358 -12.57 -10.44 2.66
CA THR A 358 -13.44 -9.43 2.06
C THR A 358 -13.56 -9.62 0.55
N MET A 359 -12.46 -9.93 -0.13
CA MET A 359 -12.48 -10.19 -1.58
C MET A 359 -13.28 -11.45 -1.92
N ALA A 360 -13.14 -12.52 -1.14
CA ALA A 360 -13.92 -13.74 -1.30
C ALA A 360 -15.41 -13.52 -1.04
N PHE A 361 -15.77 -12.66 -0.08
CA PHE A 361 -17.15 -12.26 0.15
C PHE A 361 -17.76 -11.62 -1.10
N PHE A 362 -17.10 -10.64 -1.71
CA PHE A 362 -17.61 -10.03 -2.94
C PHE A 362 -17.68 -11.01 -4.10
N LEU A 363 -16.67 -11.87 -4.28
CA LEU A 363 -16.66 -12.91 -5.32
C LEU A 363 -17.65 -14.05 -5.09
N SER A 364 -18.38 -14.04 -3.97
CA SER A 364 -19.44 -15.02 -3.66
C SER A 364 -20.85 -14.48 -3.89
N ARG A 365 -20.99 -13.21 -4.28
CA ARG A 365 -22.28 -12.55 -4.52
C ARG A 365 -22.91 -12.91 -5.85
#